data_AF-A0A0G1M306-F1
#
_entry.id   AF-A0A0G1M306-F1
#
_cell.length_a   1.000
_cell.length_b   1.000
_cell.length_c   1.000
_cell.angle_alpha   90.00
_cell.angle_beta   90.00
_cell.angle_gamma   90.00
#
_symmetry.space_group_name_H-M   'P 1'
#
loop_
_entity.id
_entity.type
_entity.pdbx_description
1 polymer ?
#
loop_
_entity_poly.entity_id
_entity_poly.type
_entity_poly.pdbx_seq_one_letter_code
_entity_poly.pdbx_strand_id
1 'polypeptide(L)' 'MIFADKNNLDQSWKLKRNFDFVFEKIDDFFNDTTVSKKDEIVFTFKNKTYTTTSKVLLIVK' A
#
# COMPACT_ATOMS: atom_id res chain seq x y z
N MET A 1 -4.47 -3.03 4.18
CA MET A 1 -3.09 -3.07 3.65
C MET A 1 -2.76 -4.51 3.28
N ILE A 2 -2.19 -4.75 2.10
CA ILE A 2 -1.84 -6.10 1.62
C ILE A 2 -0.32 -6.13 1.46
N PHE A 3 0.32 -7.17 2.01
CA PHE A 3 1.74 -7.44 1.84
C PHE A 3 1.91 -8.67 0.96
N ALA A 4 2.76 -8.55 -0.06
CA ALA A 4 3.05 -9.63 -0.98
C ALA A 4 4.56 -9.72 -1.19
N ASP A 5 5.11 -10.92 -1.01
CA ASP A 5 6.48 -11.21 -1.46
C ASP A 5 6.43 -11.50 -2.95
N LYS A 6 7.13 -10.65 -3.74
CA LYS A 6 7.18 -10.75 -5.20
C LYS A 6 7.76 -12.08 -5.68
N ASN A 7 8.66 -12.70 -4.91
CA ASN A 7 9.36 -13.92 -5.29
C ASN A 7 8.66 -15.18 -4.78
N ASN A 8 7.90 -15.08 -3.68
CA ASN A 8 7.19 -16.22 -3.11
C ASN A 8 5.90 -15.82 -2.39
N LEU A 9 4.78 -15.83 -3.13
CA LEU A 9 3.47 -15.44 -2.60
C LEU A 9 3.05 -16.24 -1.37
N ASP A 10 3.35 -17.54 -1.31
CA ASP A 10 3.02 -18.42 -0.18
C ASP A 10 3.80 -18.06 1.09
N GLN A 11 4.90 -17.32 0.97
CA GLN A 11 5.68 -16.82 2.10
C GLN A 11 5.38 -15.36 2.46
N SER A 12 4.41 -14.72 1.81
CA SER A 12 3.99 -13.34 2.13
C SER A 12 3.59 -13.16 3.60
N TRP A 13 3.17 -14.24 4.28
CA TRP A 13 2.91 -14.23 5.71
C TRP A 13 4.16 -14.00 6.57
N LYS A 14 5.37 -14.29 6.08
CA LYS A 14 6.64 -14.05 6.77
C LYS A 14 7.03 -12.57 6.78
N LEU A 15 6.56 -11.78 5.81
CA LEU A 15 6.70 -10.31 5.85
C LEU A 15 6.02 -9.74 7.11
N LYS A 16 4.95 -10.39 7.58
CA LYS A 16 4.31 -10.07 8.86
C LYS A 16 5.18 -10.38 10.09
N ARG A 17 6.37 -10.98 9.96
CA ARG A 17 7.29 -11.19 11.09
C ARG A 17 8.35 -10.12 11.21
N ASN A 18 8.55 -9.32 10.16
CA ASN A 18 9.50 -8.21 10.15
C ASN A 18 8.73 -6.88 10.13
N PHE A 19 7.77 -6.75 11.04
CA PHE A 19 6.87 -5.60 11.09
C PHE A 19 7.62 -4.29 11.28
N ASP A 20 8.64 -4.25 12.14
CA ASP A 20 9.39 -3.02 12.42
C ASP A 20 10.01 -2.44 11.15
N PHE A 21 10.68 -3.26 10.34
CA PHE A 21 11.24 -2.83 9.06
C PHE A 21 10.16 -2.40 8.05
N VAL A 22 9.05 -3.15 7.98
CA VAL A 22 7.97 -2.84 7.06
C VAL A 22 7.28 -1.53 7.44
N PHE A 23 7.04 -1.30 8.74
CA PHE A 23 6.43 -0.07 9.23
C PHE A 23 7.37 1.13 9.08
N GLU A 24 8.67 0.97 9.33
CA GLU A 24 9.66 2.03 9.04
C GLU A 24 9.58 2.47 7.58
N LYS A 25 9.56 1.52 6.63
CA LYS A 25 9.47 1.86 5.20
C LYS A 25 8.11 2.45 4.81
N ILE A 26 7.05 2.11 5.52
CA ILE A 26 5.72 2.72 5.33
C ILE A 26 5.72 4.16 5.86
N ASP A 27 6.31 4.40 7.02
CA ASP A 27 6.42 5.73 7.62
C ASP A 27 7.29 6.64 6.73
N ASP A 28 8.45 6.15 6.27
CA ASP A 28 9.28 6.82 5.26
C ASP A 28 8.46 7.18 4.01
N PHE A 29 7.71 6.21 3.50
CA PHE A 29 6.87 6.41 2.32
C PHE A 29 5.81 7.49 2.55
N PHE A 30 5.18 7.56 3.72
CA PHE A 30 4.19 8.59 4.01
C PHE A 30 4.79 9.97 4.25
N ASN A 31 6.03 10.05 4.74
CA ASN A 31 6.74 11.32 4.90
C ASN A 31 7.11 11.94 3.55
N ASP A 32 7.52 11.12 2.58
CA ASP A 32 7.98 11.60 1.27
C ASP A 32 6.87 11.62 0.19
N THR A 33 5.82 10.79 0.32
CA THR A 33 4.79 10.72 -0.71
C THR A 33 3.81 11.89 -0.60
N THR A 34 3.69 12.64 -1.69
CA THR A 34 2.56 13.56 -1.85
C THR A 34 1.38 12.79 -2.45
N VAL A 35 0.22 12.84 -1.80
CA VAL A 35 -1.03 12.34 -2.38
C VAL A 35 -1.55 13.38 -3.38
N SER A 36 -1.83 12.94 -4.60
CA SER A 36 -2.34 13.79 -5.67
C SER A 36 -3.66 13.26 -6.20
N LYS A 37 -4.40 14.08 -6.96
CA LYS A 37 -5.63 13.67 -7.64
C LYS A 37 -5.44 12.48 -8.60
N LYS A 38 -4.21 12.21 -9.05
CA LYS A 38 -3.90 11.05 -9.90
C LYS A 38 -3.93 9.73 -9.14
N ASP A 39 -3.81 9.79 -7.82
CA ASP A 39 -3.84 8.64 -6.91
C ASP A 39 -5.28 8.34 -6.42
N GLU A 40 -6.23 9.20 -6.77
CA GLU A 40 -7.63 9.05 -6.43
C GLU A 40 -8.33 8.09 -7.40
N ILE A 41 -9.06 7.15 -6.83
CA ILE A 41 -9.99 6.29 -7.53
C ILE A 41 -11.38 6.75 -7.13
N VAL A 42 -12.12 7.27 -8.11
CA VAL A 42 -13.52 7.68 -7.96
C VAL A 42 -14.40 6.60 -8.54
N PHE A 43 -15.32 6.06 -7.75
CA PHE A 43 -16.28 5.06 -8.21
C PHE A 43 -17.65 5.28 -7.60
N THR A 44 -18.69 4.84 -8.32
CA THR A 44 -20.08 4.97 -7.88
C THR A 44 -20.65 3.60 -7.53
N PHE A 45 -21.25 3.49 -6.35
CA PHE A 45 -21.95 2.28 -5.90
C PHE A 45 -23.28 2.66 -5.24
N LYS A 46 -24.38 2.00 -5.64
CA LYS A 46 -25.74 2.30 -5.14
C LYS A 46 -26.09 3.81 -5.19
N ASN A 47 -25.81 4.46 -6.32
CA ASN A 47 -25.99 5.91 -6.54
C ASN A 47 -25.22 6.82 -5.56
N LYS A 48 -24.19 6.31 -4.88
CA LYS A 48 -23.28 7.10 -4.05
C LYS A 48 -21.90 7.10 -4.67
N THR A 49 -21.30 8.29 -4.78
CA THR A 49 -19.93 8.46 -5.28
C THR A 49 -18.98 8.35 -4.09
N TYR A 50 -17.96 7.52 -4.27
CA TYR A 50 -16.90 7.29 -3.30
C TYR A 50 -15.57 7.66 -3.93
N THR A 51 -14.76 8.37 -3.17
CA THR A 51 -13.37 8.67 -3.52
C THR A 51 -12.49 7.91 -2.55
N THR A 52 -11.54 7.15 -3.08
CA THR A 52 -10.51 6.46 -2.30
C THR A 52 -9.15 6.77 -2.90
N THR A 53 -8.09 6.59 -2.13
CA THR A 53 -6.71 6.79 -2.59
C THR A 53 -6.00 5.44 -2.58
N SER A 54 -5.29 5.11 -3.66
CA SER A 54 -4.51 3.87 -3.75
C SER A 54 -3.10 4.15 -4.24
N LYS A 55 -2.10 3.61 -3.54
CA LYS A 55 -0.69 3.63 -3.93
C LYS A 55 -0.05 2.29 -3.63
N VAL A 56 0.99 1.94 -4.40
CA VAL A 56 1.77 0.72 -4.22
C VAL A 56 3.18 1.10 -3.79
N LEU A 57 3.61 0.59 -2.63
CA LEU A 57 4.99 0.67 -2.16
C LEU A 57 5.73 -0.60 -2.58
N LEU A 58 6.82 -0.46 -3.34
CA LEU A 58 7.70 -1.56 -3.69
C LEU A 58 8.97 -1.48 -2.84
N ILE A 59 9.17 -2.44 -1.93
CA ILE A 59 10.39 -2.55 -1.13
C ILE A 59 11.31 -3.54 -1.83
N VAL A 60 12.38 -3.05 -2.43
CA VAL A 60 13.41 -3.86 -3.08
C VAL A 60 14.62 -3.90 -2.14
N LYS A 61 15.19 -5.08 -1.92
CA LYS A 61 16.42 -5.25 -1.14
C LYS A 61 17.64 -4.94 -2.00
#